data_AF-A0A957L653-F1
#
_entry.id   AF-A0A957L653-F1
#
_cell.length_a   1.000
_cell.length_b   1.000
_cell.length_c   1.000
_cell.angle_alpha   90.00
_cell.angle_beta   90.00
_cell.angle_gamma   90.00
#
_symmetry.space_group_name_H-M   'P 1'
#
loop_
_entity.id
_entity.type
_entity.pdbx_description
1 polymer ?
#
loop_
_entity_poly.entity_id
_entity_poly.type
_entity_poly.pdbx_seq_one_letter_code
_entity_poly.pdbx_strand_id
1 'polypeptide(L)'
;MPTDTDITPPETDWFVHDRFGLFIHWGIYALGARHEWVKSVEKLDDAYYQRYFDYFDPDLYDPRIWAREARNAGMKYFVVTSKHHDGFCLWDSDLTDYKATNTPYGKDLLQPMVDAFRDEGLKVGFYHSLIDWHHPDFPVDGFHPQRDDLEFRAANQHRAIRNYVPYLHGQTRELLSRFGKLDIMWFDFSYA
;
A
#
# COMPACT_ATOMS: atom_id res chain seq x y z
N MET A 1 -29.88 4.74 3.21
CA MET A 1 -28.72 5.30 2.49
C MET A 1 -28.58 6.73 2.98
N PRO A 2 -27.44 7.15 3.55
CA PRO A 2 -27.22 8.56 3.86
C PRO A 2 -27.41 9.38 2.58
N THR A 3 -28.13 10.50 2.66
CA THR A 3 -28.25 11.45 1.56
C THR A 3 -27.01 12.33 1.51
N ASP A 4 -26.61 12.82 0.32
CA ASP A 4 -25.39 13.64 0.09
C ASP A 4 -25.24 14.87 1.02
N THR A 5 -26.30 15.24 1.73
CA THR A 5 -26.35 16.37 2.68
C THR A 5 -25.72 16.09 4.05
N ASP A 6 -25.39 14.84 4.39
CA ASP A 6 -24.77 14.46 5.67
C ASP A 6 -23.24 14.31 5.58
N ILE A 7 -22.65 14.55 4.42
CA ILE A 7 -21.19 14.47 4.22
C ILE A 7 -20.57 15.80 4.58
N THR A 8 -19.95 15.88 5.76
CA THR A 8 -19.10 17.03 6.10
C THR A 8 -17.89 17.03 5.15
N PRO A 9 -17.62 18.13 4.43
CA PRO A 9 -16.43 18.23 3.58
C PRO A 9 -15.17 17.95 4.41
N PRO A 10 -14.18 17.25 3.86
CA PRO A 10 -12.93 17.01 4.58
C PRO A 10 -12.25 18.35 4.89
N GLU A 11 -11.70 18.49 6.09
CA GLU A 11 -10.90 19.65 6.47
C GLU A 11 -9.57 19.60 5.70
N THR A 12 -9.40 20.51 4.73
CA THR A 12 -8.22 20.55 3.85
C THR A 12 -7.29 21.73 4.13
N ASP A 13 -7.69 22.67 4.98
CA ASP A 13 -6.91 23.88 5.30
C ASP A 13 -5.54 23.53 5.88
N TRP A 14 -5.46 22.50 6.71
CA TRP A 14 -4.20 22.04 7.28
C TRP A 14 -3.21 21.60 6.18
N PHE A 15 -3.68 20.94 5.11
CA PHE A 15 -2.81 20.43 4.04
C PHE A 15 -2.20 21.59 3.24
N VAL A 16 -3.02 22.61 2.95
CA VAL A 16 -2.59 23.84 2.31
C VAL A 16 -1.66 24.65 3.23
N HIS A 17 -1.88 24.65 4.54
CA HIS A 17 -1.02 25.33 5.50
C HIS A 17 0.35 24.63 5.66
N ASP A 18 0.32 23.31 5.88
CA ASP A 18 1.47 22.49 6.28
C ASP A 18 2.45 22.22 5.14
N ARG A 19 1.98 22.22 3.89
CA ARG A 19 2.73 22.18 2.61
C ARG A 19 3.63 20.96 2.37
N PHE A 20 4.56 20.67 3.28
CA PHE A 20 5.67 19.76 3.07
C PHE A 20 5.49 18.46 3.87
N GLY A 21 5.58 17.33 3.20
CA GLY A 21 5.43 16.01 3.80
C GLY A 21 6.40 14.97 3.24
N LEU A 22 6.52 13.86 3.95
CA LEU A 22 7.32 12.71 3.56
C LEU A 22 6.47 11.71 2.77
N PHE A 23 7.00 11.16 1.68
CA PHE A 23 6.43 9.98 1.04
C PHE A 23 7.36 8.78 1.24
N ILE A 24 6.85 7.70 1.81
CA ILE A 24 7.57 6.46 2.03
C ILE A 24 7.01 5.40 1.07
N HIS A 25 7.81 5.02 0.07
CA HIS A 25 7.58 3.82 -0.72
C HIS A 25 8.43 2.70 -0.14
N TRP A 26 7.76 1.76 0.52
CA TRP A 26 8.41 0.58 1.06
C TRP A 26 7.54 -0.67 0.96
N GLY A 27 8.19 -1.81 0.77
CA GLY A 27 7.57 -3.11 0.54
C GLY A 27 8.62 -4.12 0.10
N ILE A 28 8.18 -5.34 -0.25
CA ILE A 28 9.09 -6.42 -0.64
C ILE A 28 9.93 -6.10 -1.88
N TYR A 29 9.50 -5.17 -2.75
CA TYR A 29 10.31 -4.67 -3.86
C TYR A 29 11.65 -4.03 -3.41
N ALA A 30 11.77 -3.62 -2.14
CA ALA A 30 13.03 -3.12 -1.58
C ALA A 30 14.15 -4.18 -1.60
N LEU A 31 13.84 -5.47 -1.50
CA LEU A 31 14.83 -6.55 -1.66
C LEU A 31 15.31 -6.68 -3.12
N GLY A 32 14.44 -6.36 -4.08
CA GLY A 32 14.81 -6.24 -5.49
C GLY A 32 15.71 -5.03 -5.75
N ALA A 33 15.59 -3.98 -4.93
CA ALA A 33 16.41 -2.77 -4.90
C ALA A 33 16.55 -2.03 -6.24
N ARG A 34 15.55 -2.16 -7.12
CA ARG A 34 15.58 -1.60 -8.49
C ARG A 34 14.21 -1.16 -8.99
N HIS A 35 13.47 -0.42 -8.13
CA HIS A 35 12.14 0.16 -8.38
C HIS A 35 10.96 -0.77 -8.00
N GLU A 36 9.88 -0.18 -7.51
CA GLU A 36 8.63 -0.85 -7.13
C GLU A 36 7.84 -1.43 -8.31
N TRP A 37 8.18 -1.02 -9.55
CA TRP A 37 7.64 -1.57 -10.78
C TRP A 37 8.41 -2.80 -11.30
N VAL A 38 9.43 -3.28 -10.58
CA VAL A 38 10.30 -4.38 -11.05
C VAL A 38 9.52 -5.63 -11.45
N LYS A 39 8.44 -5.98 -10.73
CA LYS A 39 7.56 -7.11 -11.08
C LYS A 39 7.00 -6.94 -12.50
N SER A 40 6.53 -5.75 -12.85
CA SER A 40 5.95 -5.44 -14.16
C SER A 40 6.99 -5.26 -15.26
N VAL A 41 8.04 -4.46 -15.00
CA VAL A 41 9.07 -4.10 -16.00
C VAL A 41 9.86 -5.33 -16.44
N GLU A 42 10.23 -6.19 -15.48
CA GLU A 42 10.99 -7.42 -15.75
C GLU A 42 10.08 -8.63 -16.00
N LYS A 43 8.74 -8.45 -15.99
CA LYS A 43 7.73 -9.49 -16.23
C LYS A 43 7.92 -10.71 -15.32
N LEU A 44 8.16 -10.45 -14.04
CA LEU A 44 8.36 -11.50 -13.03
C LEU A 44 7.01 -12.13 -12.68
N ASP A 45 6.94 -13.46 -12.76
CA ASP A 45 5.80 -14.21 -12.24
C ASP A 45 5.80 -14.25 -10.70
N ASP A 46 4.68 -14.71 -10.14
CA ASP A 46 4.54 -14.81 -8.69
C ASP A 46 5.56 -15.79 -8.09
N ALA A 47 5.87 -16.89 -8.80
CA ALA A 47 6.84 -17.88 -8.34
C ALA A 47 8.25 -17.29 -8.17
N TYR A 48 8.69 -16.45 -9.11
CA TYR A 48 9.96 -15.76 -9.01
C TYR A 48 9.90 -14.68 -7.92
N TYR A 49 8.83 -13.90 -7.87
CA TYR A 49 8.68 -12.76 -6.95
C TYR A 49 8.51 -13.20 -5.48
N GLN A 50 8.02 -14.41 -5.25
CA GLN A 50 7.82 -15.03 -3.92
C GLN A 50 9.08 -14.99 -3.06
N ARG A 51 10.27 -15.07 -3.65
CA ARG A 51 11.55 -14.93 -2.92
C ARG A 51 11.59 -13.66 -2.06
N TYR A 52 11.03 -12.55 -2.54
CA TYR A 52 11.10 -11.29 -1.81
C TYR A 52 10.19 -11.32 -0.59
N PHE A 53 9.08 -12.05 -0.64
CA PHE A 53 8.22 -12.33 0.51
C PHE A 53 8.93 -13.26 1.51
N ASP A 54 9.51 -14.36 1.01
CA ASP A 54 10.15 -15.40 1.83
C ASP A 54 11.39 -14.93 2.58
N TYR A 55 12.04 -13.85 2.11
CA TYR A 55 13.22 -13.26 2.72
C TYR A 55 12.97 -11.87 3.34
N PHE A 56 11.72 -11.40 3.39
CA PHE A 56 11.43 -10.09 3.97
C PHE A 56 11.55 -10.10 5.49
N ASP A 57 12.68 -9.63 5.99
CA ASP A 57 13.00 -9.46 7.41
C ASP A 57 13.75 -8.14 7.66
N PRO A 58 13.06 -7.01 7.82
CA PRO A 58 13.69 -5.72 8.07
C PRO A 58 14.09 -5.59 9.54
N ASP A 59 15.15 -6.29 9.92
CA ASP A 59 15.72 -6.35 11.27
C ASP A 59 16.18 -4.99 11.85
N LEU A 60 16.47 -4.02 10.98
CA LEU A 60 16.84 -2.64 11.35
C LEU A 60 15.66 -1.65 11.30
N TYR A 61 14.42 -2.13 11.16
CA TYR A 61 13.24 -1.27 11.14
C TYR A 61 13.00 -0.58 12.49
N ASP A 62 13.25 0.74 12.54
CA ASP A 62 12.84 1.60 13.65
C ASP A 62 12.16 2.87 13.11
N PRO A 63 10.82 2.93 13.08
CA PRO A 63 10.09 4.07 12.51
C PRO A 63 10.23 5.34 13.36
N ARG A 64 10.69 5.25 14.62
CA ARG A 64 10.93 6.42 15.47
C ARG A 64 12.10 7.24 14.95
N ILE A 65 13.09 6.58 14.34
CA ILE A 65 14.19 7.27 13.66
C ILE A 65 13.61 8.04 12.46
N TRP A 66 12.79 7.38 11.64
CA TRP A 66 12.21 8.00 10.44
C TRP A 66 11.32 9.20 10.80
N ALA A 67 10.46 9.07 11.80
CA ALA A 67 9.60 10.13 12.29
C ALA A 67 10.40 11.34 12.81
N ARG A 68 11.46 11.07 13.60
CA ARG A 68 12.35 12.12 14.13
C ARG A 68 13.05 12.87 13.01
N GLU A 69 13.56 12.17 12.00
CA GLU A 69 14.21 12.79 10.85
C GLU A 69 13.23 13.59 9.99
N ALA A 70 12.01 13.09 9.78
CA ALA A 70 10.96 13.83 9.09
C ALA A 70 10.61 15.14 9.81
N ARG A 71 10.46 15.09 11.14
CA ARG A 71 10.25 16.29 11.97
C ARG A 71 11.43 17.25 11.87
N ASN A 72 12.67 16.76 11.98
CA ASN A 72 13.88 17.58 11.89
C ASN A 72 14.03 18.26 10.53
N ALA A 73 13.59 17.60 9.45
CA ALA A 73 13.52 18.16 8.11
C ALA A 73 12.40 19.21 7.94
N GLY A 74 11.52 19.38 8.94
CA GLY A 74 10.42 20.34 8.92
C GLY A 74 9.14 19.83 8.27
N MET A 75 9.07 18.53 7.94
CA MET A 75 7.86 17.90 7.37
C MET A 75 6.74 17.87 8.41
N LYS A 76 5.50 17.94 7.91
CA LYS A 76 4.29 18.09 8.74
C LYS A 76 3.32 16.92 8.65
N TYR A 77 3.47 16.11 7.60
CA TYR A 77 2.70 14.89 7.39
C TYR A 77 3.59 13.85 6.72
N PHE A 78 3.16 12.60 6.78
CA PHE A 78 3.76 11.54 5.98
C PHE A 78 2.67 10.73 5.27
N VAL A 79 3.03 10.14 4.13
CA VAL A 79 2.24 9.18 3.39
C VAL A 79 3.09 7.94 3.17
N VAL A 80 2.59 6.76 3.55
CA VAL A 80 3.29 5.49 3.36
C VAL A 80 2.47 4.52 2.51
N THR A 81 3.13 3.74 1.66
CA THR A 81 2.51 2.66 0.90
C THR A 81 1.95 1.58 1.83
N SER A 82 0.65 1.58 2.10
CA SER A 82 -0.02 0.46 2.80
C SER A 82 0.04 -0.81 1.95
N LYS A 83 -0.24 -0.66 0.65
CA LYS A 83 -0.14 -1.68 -0.41
C LYS A 83 0.27 -0.98 -1.71
N HIS A 84 1.28 -1.52 -2.41
CA HIS A 84 1.66 -1.07 -3.76
C HIS A 84 1.08 -2.00 -4.83
N HIS A 85 1.39 -1.77 -6.11
CA HIS A 85 0.87 -2.55 -7.24
C HIS A 85 1.18 -4.06 -7.15
N ASP A 86 2.24 -4.47 -6.46
CA ASP A 86 2.56 -5.88 -6.29
C ASP A 86 1.60 -6.63 -5.35
N GLY A 87 0.69 -5.92 -4.68
CA GLY A 87 -0.36 -6.48 -3.82
C GLY A 87 0.05 -6.73 -2.38
N PHE A 88 1.34 -6.53 -2.02
CA PHE A 88 1.84 -6.82 -0.68
C PHE A 88 1.37 -5.80 0.35
N CYS A 89 0.75 -6.26 1.43
CA CYS A 89 0.21 -5.40 2.50
C CYS A 89 1.23 -5.24 3.64
N LEU A 90 1.55 -4.00 4.02
CA LEU A 90 2.43 -3.71 5.16
C LEU A 90 1.78 -3.91 6.53
N TRP A 91 0.46 -4.11 6.58
CA TRP A 91 -0.30 -4.29 7.82
C TRP A 91 -0.95 -5.66 7.90
N ASP A 92 -1.45 -6.00 9.09
CA ASP A 92 -2.17 -7.24 9.32
C ASP A 92 -3.61 -7.18 8.77
N SER A 93 -3.76 -7.28 7.45
CA SER A 93 -5.08 -7.34 6.80
C SER A 93 -5.75 -8.69 7.04
N ASP A 94 -7.07 -8.71 7.27
CA ASP A 94 -7.81 -9.96 7.44
C ASP A 94 -8.19 -10.59 6.09
N LEU A 95 -7.93 -9.87 4.98
CA LEU A 95 -8.47 -10.19 3.66
C LEU A 95 -7.47 -10.89 2.74
N THR A 96 -6.20 -11.02 3.16
CA THR A 96 -5.14 -11.67 2.38
C THR A 96 -4.06 -12.26 3.28
N ASP A 97 -3.42 -13.32 2.80
CA ASP A 97 -2.20 -13.86 3.40
C ASP A 97 -0.93 -13.21 2.85
N TYR A 98 -1.03 -12.39 1.81
CA TYR A 98 0.09 -11.69 1.18
C TYR A 98 0.41 -10.36 1.90
N LYS A 99 0.83 -10.50 3.16
CA LYS A 99 1.00 -9.41 4.13
C LYS A 99 2.24 -9.60 5.00
N ALA A 100 2.73 -8.50 5.58
CA ALA A 100 3.95 -8.47 6.39
C ALA A 100 3.95 -9.44 7.58
N THR A 101 2.81 -9.67 8.23
CA THR A 101 2.68 -10.60 9.37
C THR A 101 2.92 -12.06 8.98
N ASN A 102 2.86 -12.41 7.70
CA ASN A 102 3.12 -13.75 7.17
C ASN A 102 4.52 -13.91 6.56
N THR A 103 5.38 -12.89 6.66
CA THR A 103 6.79 -12.96 6.26
C THR A 103 7.68 -13.37 7.45
N PRO A 104 8.99 -13.66 7.27
CA PRO A 104 9.89 -13.92 8.39
C PRO A 104 9.92 -12.82 9.47
N TYR A 105 9.67 -11.55 9.09
CA TYR A 105 9.50 -10.47 10.06
C TYR A 105 8.36 -10.70 11.06
N GLY A 106 7.25 -11.28 10.58
CA GLY A 106 6.16 -11.79 11.39
C GLY A 106 5.33 -10.75 12.17
N LYS A 107 5.44 -9.45 11.85
CA LYS A 107 4.78 -8.37 12.60
C LYS A 107 4.19 -7.32 11.67
N ASP A 108 3.19 -6.59 12.18
CA ASP A 108 2.64 -5.40 11.52
C ASP A 108 3.71 -4.31 11.41
N LEU A 109 3.87 -3.73 10.22
CA LEU A 109 4.81 -2.64 9.98
C LEU A 109 4.15 -1.27 10.02
N LEU A 110 2.85 -1.18 9.78
CA LEU A 110 2.14 0.06 9.59
C LEU A 110 1.76 0.73 10.92
N GLN A 111 1.23 -0.02 11.89
CA GLN A 111 0.81 0.52 13.19
C GLN A 111 1.98 1.17 13.95
N PRO A 112 3.16 0.51 14.11
CA PRO A 112 4.31 1.15 14.75
C PRO A 112 4.80 2.41 14.03
N MET A 113 4.64 2.47 12.71
CA MET A 113 5.00 3.65 11.91
C MET A 113 4.05 4.81 12.19
N VAL A 114 2.74 4.52 12.17
CA VAL A 114 1.69 5.49 12.48
C VAL A 114 1.89 6.10 13.86
N ASP A 115 2.16 5.27 14.87
CA ASP A 115 2.37 5.74 16.24
C ASP A 115 3.61 6.61 16.34
N ALA A 116 4.74 6.17 15.76
CA ALA A 116 5.98 6.95 15.77
C ALA A 116 5.84 8.33 15.13
N PHE A 117 5.14 8.43 13.99
CA PHE A 117 4.94 9.71 13.30
C PHE A 117 3.95 10.61 14.04
N ARG A 118 2.90 10.05 14.67
CA ARG A 118 1.99 10.81 15.52
C ARG A 118 2.69 11.36 16.76
N ASP A 119 3.56 10.59 17.40
CA ASP A 119 4.32 11.01 18.58
C ASP A 119 5.23 12.21 18.27
N GLU A 120 5.73 12.32 17.04
CA GLU A 120 6.51 13.48 16.56
C GLU A 120 5.62 14.62 16.02
N GLY A 121 4.29 14.48 16.09
CA GLY A 121 3.30 15.50 15.74
C GLY A 121 2.96 15.59 14.24
N LEU A 122 3.32 14.57 13.45
CA LEU A 122 3.04 14.53 12.02
C LEU A 122 1.64 13.95 11.77
N LYS A 123 0.99 14.48 10.73
CA LYS A 123 -0.31 13.98 10.24
C LYS A 123 -0.06 12.70 9.45
N VAL A 124 -1.04 11.79 9.49
CA VAL A 124 -0.89 10.42 9.00
C VAL A 124 -1.61 10.25 7.68
N GLY A 125 -0.92 9.70 6.70
CA GLY A 125 -1.48 9.37 5.40
C GLY A 125 -1.13 7.96 4.95
N PHE A 126 -2.06 7.33 4.25
CA PHE A 126 -1.82 6.06 3.59
C PHE A 126 -1.95 6.21 2.08
N TYR A 127 -0.93 5.75 1.38
CA TYR A 127 -1.05 5.38 -0.02
C TYR A 127 -1.65 3.98 -0.11
N HIS A 128 -2.60 3.79 -1.01
CA HIS A 128 -3.18 2.48 -1.28
C HIS A 128 -3.38 2.29 -2.77
N SER A 129 -2.73 1.27 -3.34
CA SER A 129 -2.88 1.03 -4.76
C SER A 129 -4.26 0.47 -5.11
N LEU A 130 -4.88 1.06 -6.14
CA LEU A 130 -6.05 0.52 -6.81
C LEU A 130 -5.68 -0.72 -7.63
N ILE A 131 -4.45 -0.76 -8.15
CA ILE A 131 -3.87 -1.87 -8.90
C ILE A 131 -3.43 -2.97 -7.94
N ASP A 132 -3.61 -4.23 -8.35
CA ASP A 132 -3.16 -5.39 -7.57
C ASP A 132 -2.72 -6.54 -8.50
N TRP A 133 -1.41 -6.66 -8.72
CA TRP A 133 -0.82 -7.71 -9.55
C TRP A 133 -0.71 -9.07 -8.84
N HIS A 134 -1.29 -9.22 -7.65
CA HIS A 134 -1.32 -10.48 -6.92
C HIS A 134 -2.75 -11.04 -6.84
N HIS A 135 -3.75 -10.18 -6.67
CA HIS A 135 -5.13 -10.61 -6.50
C HIS A 135 -5.65 -11.41 -7.73
N PRO A 136 -6.25 -12.59 -7.54
CA PRO A 136 -6.62 -13.48 -8.64
C PRO A 136 -7.71 -12.90 -9.54
N ASP A 137 -8.56 -11.99 -9.06
CA ASP A 137 -9.58 -11.33 -9.89
C ASP A 137 -9.14 -10.02 -10.54
N PHE A 138 -7.94 -9.50 -10.25
CA PHE A 138 -7.48 -8.26 -10.88
C PHE A 138 -7.09 -8.54 -12.34
N PRO A 139 -7.52 -7.73 -13.32
CA PRO A 139 -7.28 -8.01 -14.74
C PRO A 139 -5.80 -8.09 -15.12
N VAL A 140 -5.51 -8.91 -16.14
CA VAL A 140 -4.21 -8.88 -16.83
C VAL A 140 -4.21 -7.69 -17.80
N ASP A 141 -3.98 -6.50 -17.25
CA ASP A 141 -3.95 -5.22 -17.96
C ASP A 141 -2.60 -4.95 -18.66
N GLY A 142 -2.44 -3.74 -19.23
CA GLY A 142 -1.20 -3.32 -19.90
C GLY A 142 0.01 -3.12 -18.98
N PHE A 143 -0.19 -3.14 -17.66
CA PHE A 143 0.84 -3.00 -16.65
C PHE A 143 1.10 -4.30 -15.90
N HIS A 144 0.25 -5.31 -16.06
CA HIS A 144 0.37 -6.58 -15.35
C HIS A 144 1.69 -7.27 -15.75
N PRO A 145 2.42 -7.89 -14.81
CA PRO A 145 3.67 -8.61 -15.10
C PRO A 145 3.51 -9.67 -16.20
N GLN A 146 2.36 -10.34 -16.22
CA GLN A 146 1.99 -11.41 -17.16
C GLN A 146 1.26 -10.91 -18.43
N ARG A 147 1.32 -9.63 -18.77
CA ARG A 147 0.59 -9.03 -19.92
C ARG A 147 0.90 -9.64 -21.29
N ASP A 148 2.11 -10.18 -21.45
CA ASP A 148 2.59 -10.78 -22.71
C ASP A 148 2.56 -12.32 -22.69
N ASP A 149 2.21 -12.93 -21.55
CA ASP A 149 2.06 -14.39 -21.45
C ASP A 149 0.67 -14.80 -21.93
N LEU A 150 0.61 -15.36 -23.15
CA LEU A 150 -0.64 -15.78 -23.78
C LEU A 150 -1.29 -16.96 -23.05
N GLU A 151 -0.50 -17.88 -22.49
CA GLU A 151 -1.03 -19.04 -21.78
C GLU A 151 -1.62 -18.60 -20.44
N PHE A 152 -0.92 -17.76 -19.69
CA PHE A 152 -1.42 -17.19 -18.45
C PHE A 152 -2.73 -16.42 -18.68
N ARG A 153 -2.77 -15.58 -19.73
CA ARG A 153 -3.97 -14.81 -20.08
C ARG A 153 -5.15 -15.70 -20.46
N ALA A 154 -4.92 -16.76 -21.22
CA ALA A 154 -5.96 -17.72 -21.57
C ALA A 154 -6.47 -18.48 -20.33
N ALA A 155 -5.56 -18.94 -19.46
CA ALA A 155 -5.91 -19.63 -18.21
C ALA A 155 -6.67 -18.71 -17.23
N ASN A 156 -6.42 -17.41 -17.29
CA ASN A 156 -7.01 -16.39 -16.43
C ASN A 156 -8.07 -15.53 -17.15
N GLN A 157 -8.71 -16.05 -18.20
CA GLN A 157 -9.72 -15.28 -18.97
C GLN A 157 -10.97 -14.89 -18.16
N HIS A 158 -11.19 -15.50 -16.99
CA HIS A 158 -12.39 -15.29 -16.15
C HIS A 158 -12.18 -14.29 -15.01
N ARG A 159 -10.99 -13.66 -14.90
CA ARG A 159 -10.74 -12.61 -13.91
C ARG A 159 -11.74 -11.47 -14.08
N ALA A 160 -12.31 -11.01 -12.96
CA ALA A 160 -13.36 -10.01 -12.99
C ALA A 160 -13.14 -8.93 -11.93
N ILE A 161 -12.83 -7.71 -12.37
CA ILE A 161 -12.60 -6.54 -11.49
C ILE A 161 -13.73 -6.34 -10.46
N ARG A 162 -14.98 -6.67 -10.81
CA ARG A 162 -16.14 -6.60 -9.90
C ARG A 162 -15.99 -7.48 -8.64
N ASN A 163 -15.22 -8.56 -8.70
CA ASN A 163 -14.94 -9.45 -7.58
C ASN A 163 -13.79 -8.91 -6.72
N TYR A 164 -12.86 -8.14 -7.31
CA TYR A 164 -11.79 -7.44 -6.59
C TYR A 164 -12.29 -6.20 -5.84
N VAL A 165 -13.32 -5.51 -6.33
CA VAL A 165 -13.86 -4.28 -5.71
C VAL A 165 -14.22 -4.47 -4.22
N PRO A 166 -14.93 -5.54 -3.79
CA PRO A 166 -15.17 -5.80 -2.37
C PRO A 166 -13.89 -5.95 -1.54
N TYR A 167 -12.84 -6.58 -2.08
CA TYR A 167 -11.54 -6.72 -1.42
C TYR A 167 -10.88 -5.35 -1.22
N LEU A 168 -10.79 -4.54 -2.28
CA LEU A 168 -10.24 -3.18 -2.23
C LEU A 168 -10.99 -2.29 -1.22
N HIS A 169 -12.33 -2.32 -1.25
CA HIS A 169 -13.17 -1.57 -0.31
C HIS A 169 -13.05 -2.10 1.12
N GLY A 170 -12.87 -3.42 1.28
CA GLY A 170 -12.62 -4.05 2.57
C GLY A 170 -11.30 -3.57 3.18
N GLN A 171 -10.21 -3.63 2.44
CA GLN A 171 -8.89 -3.14 2.88
C GLN A 171 -8.92 -1.65 3.19
N THR A 172 -9.57 -0.85 2.34
CA THR A 172 -9.78 0.58 2.58
C THR A 172 -10.50 0.81 3.91
N ARG A 173 -11.52 -0.01 4.24
CA ARG A 173 -12.23 0.08 5.52
C ARG A 173 -11.34 -0.31 6.70
N GLU A 174 -10.50 -1.33 6.57
CA GLU A 174 -9.53 -1.69 7.61
C GLU A 174 -8.60 -0.52 7.91
N LEU A 175 -8.01 0.08 6.87
CA LEU A 175 -7.10 1.22 6.99
C LEU A 175 -7.77 2.44 7.67
N LEU A 176 -9.03 2.72 7.34
CA LEU A 176 -9.79 3.84 7.89
C LEU A 176 -10.31 3.60 9.32
N SER A 177 -10.31 2.36 9.82
CA SER A 177 -10.90 2.02 11.11
C SER A 177 -9.92 1.52 12.16
N ARG A 178 -8.80 0.92 11.77
CA ARG A 178 -7.84 0.27 12.69
C ARG A 178 -6.73 1.20 13.18
N PHE A 179 -6.34 2.18 12.37
CA PHE A 179 -5.13 2.98 12.62
C PHE A 179 -5.43 4.34 13.27
N GLY A 180 -6.62 4.58 13.82
CA GLY A 180 -7.02 5.87 14.38
C GLY A 180 -7.32 6.93 13.30
N LYS A 181 -7.24 8.23 13.64
CA LYS A 181 -7.54 9.32 12.70
C LYS A 181 -6.55 9.31 11.53
N LEU A 182 -7.05 9.08 10.32
CA LEU A 182 -6.29 9.26 9.08
C LEU A 182 -6.54 10.67 8.53
N ASP A 183 -5.47 11.38 8.15
CA ASP A 183 -5.57 12.74 7.60
C ASP A 183 -5.53 12.74 6.07
N ILE A 184 -4.91 11.74 5.43
CA ILE A 184 -4.85 11.58 3.96
C ILE A 184 -5.05 10.11 3.54
N MET A 185 -5.91 9.88 2.55
CA MET A 185 -5.93 8.64 1.77
C MET A 185 -5.50 8.97 0.34
N TRP A 186 -4.43 8.32 -0.13
CA TRP A 186 -3.79 8.58 -1.42
C TRP A 186 -3.94 7.35 -2.32
N PHE A 187 -4.90 7.36 -3.24
CA PHE A 187 -5.15 6.23 -4.14
C PHE A 187 -4.35 6.32 -5.44
N ASP A 188 -3.85 5.18 -5.93
CA ASP A 188 -2.98 5.15 -7.11
C ASP A 188 -3.14 3.87 -7.95
N PHE A 189 -3.37 3.93 -9.25
CA PHE A 189 -3.98 5.02 -10.00
C PHE A 189 -5.00 4.41 -10.96
N SER A 190 -5.84 5.27 -11.53
CA SER A 190 -6.74 4.90 -12.61
C SER A 190 -6.07 5.15 -13.96
N TYR A 191 -6.25 4.24 -14.90
CA TYR A 191 -5.84 4.38 -16.29
C TYR A 191 -6.99 3.97 -17.21
N ALA A 192 -6.93 4.38 -18.48
CA ALA A 192 -7.93 4.11 -19.51
C ALA A 192 -7.43 3.06 -20.52
#